data_AF-J9EUU7-F1
#
_entry.id   AF-J9EUU7-F1
#
_cell.length_a   1.000
_cell.length_b   1.000
_cell.length_c   1.000
_cell.angle_alpha   90.00
_cell.angle_beta   90.00
_cell.angle_gamma   90.00
#
_symmetry.space_group_name_H-M   'P 1'
#
loop_
_entity.id
_entity.type
_entity.pdbx_description
1 polymer ?
#
loop_
_entity_poly.entity_id
_entity_poly.type
_entity_poly.pdbx_seq_one_letter_code
_entity_poly.pdbx_strand_id
1 'polypeptide(L)'
;MKAVLFLFLTILSISNGMRLQAVQVKGQLKCGDKPASGVKVKLWDEDDGPDPDDVLSEGQTDRDGNFNLEGSTRELTSIDPVLKIYHDCDDGIKPGKRKVKLRIPKQYISAGSTAKKPFDIGVLNLEAIFAKEERDLI
;
A
#
# COMPACT_ATOMS: atom_id res chain seq x y z
N MET A 1 26.12 18.93 -33.33
CA MET A 1 25.12 17.93 -33.79
C MET A 1 25.24 16.59 -33.08
N LYS A 2 26.43 15.94 -33.03
CA LYS A 2 26.59 14.64 -32.35
C LYS A 2 26.23 14.68 -30.84
N ALA A 3 26.70 15.69 -30.09
CA ALA A 3 26.37 15.83 -28.67
C ALA A 3 24.87 16.07 -28.41
N VAL A 4 24.20 16.84 -29.28
CA VAL A 4 22.74 17.06 -29.21
C VAL A 4 21.97 15.78 -29.52
N LEU A 5 22.45 14.98 -30.48
CA LEU A 5 21.88 13.68 -30.82
C LEU A 5 22.05 12.66 -29.67
N PHE A 6 23.23 12.63 -29.04
CA PHE A 6 23.47 11.80 -27.84
C PHE A 6 22.59 12.22 -26.67
N LEU A 7 22.42 13.54 -26.43
CA LEU A 7 21.55 14.06 -25.38
C LEU A 7 20.08 13.69 -25.64
N PHE A 8 19.60 13.82 -26.88
CA PHE A 8 18.25 13.39 -27.27
C PHE A 8 18.06 11.87 -27.11
N LEU A 9 19.03 11.05 -27.49
CA LEU A 9 18.99 9.58 -27.31
C LEU A 9 18.94 9.18 -25.83
N THR A 10 19.68 9.87 -24.97
CA THR A 10 19.63 9.63 -23.52
C THR A 10 18.28 10.02 -22.93
N ILE A 11 17.70 11.15 -23.34
CA ILE A 11 16.38 11.62 -22.85
C ILE A 11 15.25 10.70 -23.33
N LEU A 12 15.28 10.24 -24.59
CA LEU A 12 14.33 9.25 -25.12
C LEU A 12 14.42 7.88 -24.45
N SER A 13 15.60 7.50 -23.94
CA SER A 13 15.78 6.22 -23.24
C SER A 13 15.17 6.25 -21.83
N ILE A 14 15.26 7.40 -21.14
CA ILE A 14 14.72 7.59 -19.80
C ILE A 14 13.18 7.61 -19.83
N SER A 15 12.57 8.21 -20.86
CA SER A 15 11.10 8.28 -20.98
C SER A 15 10.42 6.93 -21.22
N ASN A 16 11.15 5.92 -21.72
CA ASN A 16 10.68 4.55 -21.88
C ASN A 16 10.94 3.65 -20.66
N GLY A 17 11.63 4.17 -19.63
CA GLY A 17 12.01 3.41 -18.44
C GLY A 17 10.91 3.28 -17.38
N MET A 18 9.97 4.24 -17.32
CA MET A 18 8.92 4.25 -16.30
C MET A 18 7.82 3.23 -16.60
N ARG A 19 7.71 2.22 -15.75
CA ARG A 19 6.75 1.13 -15.87
C ARG A 19 5.52 1.45 -15.04
N LEU A 20 4.38 1.50 -15.70
CA LEU A 20 3.10 1.55 -15.00
C LEU A 20 2.85 0.19 -14.33
N GLN A 21 2.64 0.22 -13.02
CA GLN A 21 2.48 -0.97 -12.19
C GLN A 21 1.27 -0.79 -11.27
N ALA A 22 0.55 -1.88 -11.01
CA ALA A 22 -0.65 -1.88 -10.19
C ALA A 22 -0.66 -3.04 -9.20
N VAL A 23 -1.31 -2.81 -8.06
CA VAL A 23 -1.49 -3.79 -6.99
C VAL A 23 -2.85 -3.60 -6.33
N GLN A 24 -3.47 -4.72 -5.96
CA GLN A 24 -4.74 -4.74 -5.26
C GLN A 24 -4.60 -5.61 -4.00
N VAL A 25 -5.19 -5.15 -2.90
CA VAL A 25 -5.23 -5.86 -1.62
C VAL A 25 -6.64 -5.81 -1.04
N LYS A 26 -7.08 -6.94 -0.50
CA LYS A 26 -8.38 -7.05 0.16
C LYS A 26 -8.30 -7.92 1.41
N GLY A 27 -9.31 -7.82 2.25
CA GLY A 27 -9.46 -8.66 3.43
C GLY A 27 -10.57 -8.18 4.34
N GLN A 28 -10.64 -8.77 5.53
CA GLN A 28 -11.59 -8.42 6.58
C GLN A 28 -10.85 -8.16 7.89
N LEU A 29 -11.17 -7.07 8.57
CA LEU A 29 -10.62 -6.72 9.87
C LEU A 29 -11.62 -7.00 10.98
N LYS A 30 -11.13 -7.58 12.09
CA LYS A 30 -11.89 -7.81 13.31
C LYS A 30 -11.24 -7.11 14.50
N CYS A 31 -12.05 -6.82 15.50
CA CYS A 31 -11.60 -6.45 16.83
C CYS A 31 -12.30 -7.38 17.82
N GLY A 32 -11.59 -8.45 18.19
CA GLY A 32 -12.17 -9.58 18.89
C GLY A 32 -13.20 -10.30 18.05
N ASP A 33 -14.35 -10.55 18.64
CA ASP A 33 -15.43 -11.26 17.97
C ASP A 33 -16.19 -10.40 16.97
N LYS A 34 -16.00 -9.07 17.00
CA LYS A 34 -16.76 -8.12 16.18
C LYS A 34 -16.01 -7.71 14.92
N PRO A 35 -16.71 -7.40 13.81
CA PRO A 35 -16.12 -6.69 12.69
C PRO A 35 -15.53 -5.34 13.12
N ALA A 36 -14.34 -5.01 12.64
CA ALA A 36 -13.73 -3.72 12.86
C ALA A 36 -14.14 -2.77 11.73
N SER A 37 -15.28 -2.11 11.88
CA SER A 37 -15.83 -1.15 10.90
C SER A 37 -15.20 0.24 11.01
N GLY A 38 -15.08 0.94 9.88
CA GLY A 38 -14.55 2.31 9.83
C GLY A 38 -13.05 2.42 10.10
N VAL A 39 -12.32 1.29 10.06
CA VAL A 39 -10.87 1.26 10.22
C VAL A 39 -10.23 1.81 8.96
N LYS A 40 -9.38 2.82 9.12
CA LYS A 40 -8.67 3.43 8.01
C LYS A 40 -7.59 2.48 7.51
N VAL A 41 -7.59 2.24 6.21
CA VAL A 41 -6.61 1.42 5.51
C VAL A 41 -5.99 2.22 4.36
N LYS A 42 -4.69 2.10 4.17
CA LYS A 42 -3.97 2.75 3.08
C LYS A 42 -3.06 1.75 2.39
N LEU A 43 -3.04 1.80 1.07
CA LEU A 43 -2.08 1.10 0.23
C LEU A 43 -1.01 2.11 -0.18
N TRP A 44 0.23 1.80 0.16
CA TRP A 44 1.40 2.63 -0.10
C TRP A 44 2.36 1.92 -1.03
N ASP A 45 3.13 2.71 -1.76
CA ASP A 45 4.46 2.35 -2.20
C ASP A 45 5.45 2.84 -1.14
N GLU A 46 6.21 1.95 -0.50
CA GLU A 46 7.31 2.36 0.39
C GLU A 46 8.63 2.01 -0.30
N ASP A 47 9.25 3.00 -0.93
CA ASP A 47 10.47 2.80 -1.71
C ASP A 47 11.71 2.81 -0.79
N ASP A 48 12.56 1.78 -0.91
CA ASP A 48 13.88 1.79 -0.27
C ASP A 48 14.91 2.63 -1.10
N GLY A 49 14.46 3.29 -2.18
CA GLY A 49 15.25 3.97 -3.20
C GLY A 49 15.18 5.52 -3.17
N PRO A 50 15.53 6.20 -4.28
CA PRO A 50 15.47 7.67 -4.37
C PRO A 50 14.04 8.22 -4.60
N ASP A 51 13.08 7.34 -4.87
CA ASP A 51 11.70 7.68 -5.16
C ASP A 51 10.93 7.92 -3.83
N PRO A 52 10.04 8.93 -3.76
CA PRO A 52 9.33 9.26 -2.53
C PRO A 52 8.17 8.28 -2.26
N ASP A 53 7.99 7.88 -1.01
CA ASP A 53 6.84 7.06 -0.58
C ASP A 53 5.49 7.66 -1.01
N ASP A 54 4.74 6.92 -1.82
CA ASP A 54 3.49 7.37 -2.42
C ASP A 54 2.25 6.63 -1.87
N VAL A 55 1.16 7.37 -1.65
CA VAL A 55 -0.14 6.76 -1.37
C VAL A 55 -0.76 6.31 -2.69
N LEU A 56 -0.86 5.00 -2.89
CA LEU A 56 -1.48 4.41 -4.08
C LEU A 56 -3.01 4.41 -3.99
N SER A 57 -3.55 4.15 -2.80
CA SER A 57 -5.00 4.08 -2.56
C SER A 57 -5.31 4.19 -1.07
N GLU A 58 -6.48 4.70 -0.71
CA GLU A 58 -6.94 4.74 0.68
C GLU A 58 -8.44 4.47 0.79
N GLY A 59 -8.84 3.96 1.94
CA GLY A 59 -10.24 3.67 2.23
C GLY A 59 -10.49 3.38 3.70
N GLN A 60 -11.71 2.95 3.98
CA GLN A 60 -12.12 2.49 5.31
C GLN A 60 -12.83 1.16 5.18
N THR A 61 -12.72 0.31 6.20
CA THR A 61 -13.49 -0.94 6.25
C THR A 61 -14.99 -0.65 6.33
N ASP A 62 -15.79 -1.50 5.68
CA ASP A 62 -17.25 -1.42 5.71
C ASP A 62 -17.83 -1.87 7.07
N ARG A 63 -19.16 -2.03 7.15
CA ARG A 63 -19.85 -2.47 8.38
C ARG A 63 -19.50 -3.88 8.81
N ASP A 64 -19.10 -4.72 7.86
CA ASP A 64 -18.70 -6.11 8.08
C ASP A 64 -17.17 -6.22 8.21
N GLY A 65 -16.45 -5.10 8.29
CA GLY A 65 -15.01 -5.05 8.44
C GLY A 65 -14.23 -5.32 7.15
N ASN A 66 -14.89 -5.43 6.00
CA ASN A 66 -14.22 -5.73 4.74
C ASN A 66 -13.60 -4.48 4.12
N PHE A 67 -12.50 -4.66 3.40
CA PHE A 67 -11.91 -3.64 2.54
C PHE A 67 -11.39 -4.24 1.24
N ASN A 68 -11.29 -3.41 0.21
CA ASN A 68 -10.64 -3.74 -1.06
C ASN A 68 -10.03 -2.45 -1.63
N LEU A 69 -8.70 -2.39 -1.69
CA LEU A 69 -7.94 -1.25 -2.21
C LEU A 69 -7.19 -1.68 -3.48
N GLU A 70 -7.22 -0.83 -4.49
CA GLU A 70 -6.42 -0.97 -5.71
C GLU A 70 -5.78 0.38 -6.03
N GLY A 71 -4.53 0.35 -6.45
CA GLY A 71 -3.80 1.53 -6.87
C GLY A 71 -2.69 1.19 -7.87
N SER A 72 -2.22 2.22 -8.56
CA SER A 72 -1.16 2.09 -9.57
C SER A 72 -0.29 3.34 -9.62
N THR A 73 1.00 3.17 -9.87
CA THR A 73 1.97 4.27 -10.07
C THR A 73 2.94 3.94 -11.20
N ARG A 74 3.69 4.94 -11.66
CA ARG A 74 4.74 4.81 -12.70
C ARG A 74 6.12 4.92 -12.05
N GLU A 75 6.72 3.78 -11.77
CA GLU A 75 8.08 3.71 -11.22
C GLU A 75 9.11 3.21 -12.24
N LEU A 76 10.36 3.62 -12.05
CA LEU A 76 11.50 3.06 -12.79
C LEU A 76 11.76 1.60 -12.36
N THR A 77 11.63 1.34 -11.06
CA THR A 77 11.84 0.00 -10.48
C THR A 77 10.50 -0.66 -10.13
N SER A 78 10.54 -1.84 -9.53
CA SER A 78 9.30 -2.50 -9.09
C SER A 78 8.84 -1.92 -7.77
N ILE A 79 7.59 -1.47 -7.73
CA ILE A 79 6.93 -0.95 -6.53
C ILE A 79 7.10 -1.90 -5.33
N ASP A 80 7.13 -1.33 -4.13
CA ASP A 80 7.26 -2.00 -2.84
C ASP A 80 5.97 -1.80 -2.00
N PRO A 81 4.89 -2.52 -2.36
CA PRO A 81 3.57 -2.22 -1.85
C PRO A 81 3.38 -2.62 -0.39
N VAL A 82 2.85 -1.70 0.41
CA VAL A 82 2.59 -1.88 1.85
C VAL A 82 1.15 -1.49 2.18
N LEU A 83 0.41 -2.42 2.78
CA LEU A 83 -0.87 -2.14 3.42
C LEU A 83 -0.62 -1.59 4.83
N LYS A 84 -1.11 -0.38 5.11
CA LYS A 84 -1.10 0.25 6.43
C LYS A 84 -2.51 0.28 7.01
N ILE A 85 -2.68 -0.22 8.22
CA ILE A 85 -3.96 -0.30 8.94
C ILE A 85 -3.88 0.57 10.19
N TYR A 86 -4.81 1.50 10.36
CA TYR A 86 -4.82 2.48 11.45
C TYR A 86 -6.06 2.27 12.32
N HIS A 87 -5.88 1.82 13.57
CA HIS A 87 -6.98 1.37 14.43
C HIS A 87 -6.80 1.71 15.91
N ASP A 88 -7.90 1.62 16.66
CA ASP A 88 -7.94 1.75 18.13
C ASP A 88 -8.44 0.48 18.82
N CYS A 89 -8.44 -0.66 18.12
CA CYS A 89 -8.83 -1.93 18.73
C CYS A 89 -8.01 -2.17 20.01
N ASP A 90 -8.70 -2.38 21.14
CA ASP A 90 -8.14 -2.52 22.49
C ASP A 90 -7.13 -1.45 22.90
N ASP A 91 -7.26 -0.23 22.37
CA ASP A 91 -6.27 0.83 22.60
C ASP A 91 -6.63 1.80 23.73
N GLY A 92 -7.89 1.81 24.19
CA GLY A 92 -8.39 2.74 25.19
C GLY A 92 -8.40 4.19 24.70
N ILE A 93 -8.16 5.16 25.60
CA ILE A 93 -8.05 6.58 25.26
C ILE A 93 -6.57 6.95 25.19
N LYS A 94 -5.93 6.70 24.05
CA LYS A 94 -4.55 7.11 23.77
C LYS A 94 -4.51 8.05 22.58
N PRO A 95 -3.61 9.05 22.57
CA PRO A 95 -3.39 9.88 21.38
C PRO A 95 -2.95 9.05 20.18
N GLY A 96 -3.43 9.42 19.00
CA GLY A 96 -3.10 8.75 17.74
C GLY A 96 -3.77 7.39 17.58
N LYS A 97 -3.34 6.63 16.56
CA LYS A 97 -3.84 5.29 16.23
C LYS A 97 -2.72 4.26 16.28
N ARG A 98 -3.01 3.00 16.66
CA ARG A 98 -2.11 1.86 16.38
C ARG A 98 -2.01 1.69 14.87
N LYS A 99 -0.80 1.44 14.36
CA LYS A 99 -0.51 1.35 12.93
C LYS A 99 0.23 0.05 12.60
N VAL A 100 -0.45 -0.85 11.91
CA VAL A 100 0.11 -2.11 11.41
C VAL A 100 0.57 -1.90 9.97
N LYS A 101 1.75 -2.43 9.62
CA LYS A 101 2.30 -2.43 8.26
C LYS A 101 2.46 -3.87 7.76
N LEU A 102 1.84 -4.18 6.63
CA LEU A 102 1.91 -5.49 5.99
C LEU A 102 2.46 -5.32 4.56
N ARG A 103 3.66 -5.85 4.31
CA ARG A 103 4.24 -5.88 2.96
C ARG A 103 3.48 -6.87 2.08
N ILE A 104 3.13 -6.43 0.88
CA ILE A 104 2.44 -7.25 -0.12
C ILE A 104 3.51 -7.92 -1.00
N PRO A 105 3.46 -9.25 -1.20
CA PRO A 105 4.48 -9.93 -2.00
C PRO A 105 4.53 -9.45 -3.46
N LYS A 106 5.74 -9.23 -3.99
CA LYS A 106 5.94 -8.69 -5.36
C LYS A 106 5.23 -9.47 -6.47
N GLN A 107 4.92 -10.74 -6.28
CA GLN A 107 4.15 -11.57 -7.22
C GLN A 107 2.68 -11.14 -7.43
N TYR A 108 2.18 -10.19 -6.64
CA TYR A 108 0.86 -9.57 -6.81
C TYR A 108 0.92 -8.26 -7.62
N ILE A 109 2.12 -7.74 -7.90
CA ILE A 109 2.31 -6.58 -8.76
C ILE A 109 2.03 -6.98 -10.20
N SER A 110 1.26 -6.15 -10.89
CA SER A 110 0.90 -6.34 -12.30
C SER A 110 1.39 -5.17 -13.14
N ALA A 111 1.84 -5.44 -14.36
CA ALA A 111 2.10 -4.38 -15.33
C ALA A 111 0.76 -3.77 -15.82
N GLY A 112 0.73 -2.45 -15.96
CA GLY A 112 -0.45 -1.68 -16.35
C GLY A 112 -1.14 -0.98 -15.18
N SER A 113 -2.28 -0.34 -15.46
CA SER A 113 -3.06 0.46 -14.49
C SER A 113 -3.97 -0.37 -13.58
N THR A 114 -4.02 -1.69 -13.77
CA THR A 114 -4.99 -2.57 -13.10
C THR A 114 -4.31 -3.84 -12.63
N ALA A 115 -4.56 -4.22 -11.39
CA ALA A 115 -4.06 -5.43 -10.81
C ALA A 115 -4.74 -6.66 -11.43
N LYS A 116 -3.96 -7.68 -11.77
CA LYS A 116 -4.49 -8.92 -12.37
C LYS A 116 -5.10 -9.86 -11.33
N LYS A 117 -4.66 -9.76 -10.08
CA LYS A 117 -5.17 -10.54 -8.96
C LYS A 117 -4.99 -9.76 -7.65
N PRO A 118 -5.97 -9.81 -6.74
CA PRO A 118 -5.82 -9.23 -5.42
C PRO A 118 -4.91 -10.10 -4.54
N PHE A 119 -4.12 -9.47 -3.68
CA PHE A 119 -3.60 -10.11 -2.49
C PHE A 119 -4.69 -10.13 -1.42
N ASP A 120 -5.17 -11.32 -1.08
CA ASP A 120 -6.16 -11.50 -0.03
C ASP A 120 -5.44 -11.80 1.30
N ILE A 121 -5.55 -10.89 2.27
CA ILE A 121 -4.96 -11.10 3.60
C ILE A 121 -5.82 -12.00 4.49
N GLY A 122 -7.01 -12.39 4.03
CA GLY A 122 -7.99 -13.13 4.82
C GLY A 122 -8.62 -12.28 5.92
N VAL A 123 -8.84 -12.90 7.07
CA VAL A 123 -9.40 -12.24 8.26
C VAL A 123 -8.28 -11.94 9.25
N LEU A 124 -8.11 -10.66 9.60
CA LEU A 124 -7.10 -10.20 10.54
C LEU A 124 -7.76 -9.63 11.80
N ASN A 125 -7.49 -10.23 12.96
CA ASN A 125 -7.94 -9.70 14.24
C ASN A 125 -6.89 -8.72 14.81
N LEU A 126 -7.33 -7.49 15.05
CA LEU A 126 -6.52 -6.35 15.48
C LEU A 126 -6.28 -6.29 17.00
N GLU A 127 -6.84 -7.23 17.78
CA GLU A 127 -6.45 -7.43 19.19
C GLU A 127 -4.99 -7.89 19.32
N ALA A 128 -4.49 -8.59 18.30
CA ALA A 128 -3.10 -9.03 18.27
C ALA A 128 -2.15 -7.82 18.36
N ILE A 129 -1.06 -8.00 19.11
CA ILE A 129 0.05 -7.05 19.11
C ILE A 129 1.02 -7.48 18.02
N PHE A 130 1.10 -6.70 16.95
CA PHE A 130 1.95 -7.02 15.81
C PHE A 130 3.41 -6.62 16.10
N ALA A 131 4.35 -7.46 15.67
CA ALA A 131 5.76 -7.12 15.75
C ALA A 131 6.05 -5.86 14.91
N LYS A 132 6.75 -4.89 15.51
CA LYS A 132 7.01 -3.56 14.91
C LYS A 132 5.74 -2.75 14.60
N GLU A 133 4.65 -2.99 15.32
CA GLU A 133 3.50 -2.08 15.29
C GLU A 133 3.95 -0.67 15.71
N GLU A 134 3.53 0.31 14.93
CA GLU A 134 3.84 1.72 15.15
C GLU A 134 2.62 2.44 15.76
N ARG A 135 2.81 3.70 16.15
CA ARG A 135 1.72 4.61 16.51
C ARG A 135 1.75 5.84 15.60
N ASP A 136 0.61 6.17 15.03
CA ASP A 136 0.41 7.35 14.19
C ASP A 136 -0.14 8.49 15.04
N LEU A 137 0.72 9.44 15.42
CA LEU A 137 0.34 10.63 16.18
C LEU A 137 -0.10 11.73 15.21
N ILE A 138 -1.23 12.38 15.50
CA ILE A 138 -1.72 13.55 14.74
C ILE A 138 -0.85 14.77 15.05
#